data_AF-A0A5N0HWS1-F1
#
_entry.id   AF-A0A5N0HWS1-F1
#
_cell.length_a   1.000
_cell.length_b   1.000
_cell.length_c   1.000
_cell.angle_alpha   90.00
_cell.angle_beta   90.00
_cell.angle_gamma   90.00
#
_symmetry.space_group_name_H-M   'P 1'
#
loop_
_entity.id
_entity.type
_entity.pdbx_description
1 polymer ?
#
loop_
_entity_poly.entity_id
_entity_poly.type
_entity_poly.pdbx_seq_one_letter_code
_entity_poly.pdbx_strand_id
1 'polypeptide(L)'
;MNSPEVDKSVYEKYALHIRPQITQQDDGTWRAQYPEADWYVTADTKKALDDKLGEEITRRRNAGEDATGTPLDILERHLAQPILGVYALDTELFRYLRQHKGVAETERAFEEAERRRALGQTYTKADYDREAAERDHRRG
;
A
#
# COMPACT_ATOMS: atom_id res chain seq x y z
N MET A 1 15.14 -10.50 25.25
CA MET A 1 14.84 -9.93 23.91
C MET A 1 13.45 -9.32 24.02
N ASN A 2 13.35 -8.00 24.11
CA ASN A 2 12.06 -7.33 24.06
C ASN A 2 11.61 -7.34 22.60
N SER A 3 10.47 -7.97 22.32
CA SER A 3 9.77 -7.75 21.05
C SER A 3 9.53 -6.25 20.89
N PRO A 4 9.71 -5.65 19.71
CA PRO A 4 9.32 -4.27 19.50
C PRO A 4 7.82 -4.16 19.79
N GLU A 5 7.47 -3.38 20.80
CA GLU A 5 6.09 -3.03 21.08
C GLU A 5 5.68 -2.04 19.99
N VAL A 6 5.07 -2.58 18.93
CA VAL A 6 4.50 -1.81 17.84
C VAL A 6 3.45 -0.86 18.43
N ASP A 7 3.57 0.43 18.14
CA ASP A 7 2.63 1.44 18.64
C ASP A 7 1.29 1.27 17.92
N LYS A 8 0.36 0.61 18.60
CA LYS A 8 -0.99 0.34 18.09
C LYS A 8 -1.72 1.61 17.66
N SER A 9 -1.40 2.77 18.23
CA SER A 9 -2.03 4.05 17.86
C SER A 9 -1.73 4.46 16.42
N VAL A 10 -0.57 4.08 15.88
CA VAL A 10 -0.20 4.33 14.48
C VAL A 10 -1.10 3.54 13.53
N TYR A 11 -1.37 2.27 13.87
CA TYR A 11 -2.21 1.37 13.08
C TYR A 11 -3.71 1.68 13.21
N GLU A 12 -4.09 2.43 14.24
CA GLU A 12 -5.44 3.01 14.33
C GLU A 12 -5.57 4.23 13.42
N LYS A 13 -4.52 5.05 13.31
CA LYS A 13 -4.51 6.29 12.52
C LYS A 13 -4.38 6.06 11.02
N TYR A 14 -3.64 5.05 10.60
CA TYR A 14 -3.39 4.78 9.19
C TYR A 14 -3.90 3.41 8.73
N ALA A 15 -4.60 3.41 7.61
CA ALA A 15 -4.79 2.23 6.80
C ALA A 15 -3.51 1.96 6.00
N LEU A 16 -3.00 0.73 6.08
CA LEU A 16 -1.82 0.25 5.36
C LEU A 16 -2.24 -0.45 4.05
N HIS A 17 -1.58 -0.11 2.96
CA HIS A 17 -1.68 -0.84 1.70
C HIS A 17 -0.28 -1.14 1.17
N ILE A 18 -0.04 -2.41 0.83
CA ILE A 18 1.26 -2.88 0.35
C ILE A 18 1.07 -3.44 -1.07
N ARG A 19 1.87 -2.95 -2.01
CA ARG A 19 1.89 -3.40 -3.40
C ARG A 19 3.22 -4.10 -3.69
N PRO A 20 3.19 -5.20 -4.46
CA PRO A 20 4.41 -5.82 -4.95
C PRO A 20 5.16 -4.86 -5.87
N GLN A 21 6.48 -4.82 -5.72
CA GLN A 21 7.40 -4.15 -6.63
C GLN A 21 7.65 -5.07 -7.82
N ILE A 22 7.25 -4.63 -9.00
CA ILE A 22 7.42 -5.37 -10.25
C ILE A 22 8.56 -4.72 -11.04
N THR A 23 9.59 -5.51 -11.33
CA THR A 23 10.79 -5.06 -12.07
C THR A 23 11.08 -6.04 -13.20
N GLN A 24 11.51 -5.53 -14.35
CA GLN A 24 12.08 -6.36 -15.41
C GLN A 24 13.58 -6.49 -15.16
N GLN A 25 14.10 -7.71 -15.29
CA GLN A 25 15.49 -8.05 -15.11
C GLN A 25 16.26 -7.95 -16.44
N ASP A 26 17.59 -7.94 -16.37
CA ASP A 26 18.47 -7.78 -17.54
C ASP A 26 18.33 -8.92 -18.56
N ASP A 27 17.94 -10.11 -18.12
CA ASP A 27 17.66 -11.27 -18.96
C ASP A 27 16.26 -11.25 -19.61
N GLY A 28 15.51 -10.17 -19.41
CA GLY A 28 14.17 -9.98 -19.95
C GLY A 28 13.04 -10.60 -19.10
N THR A 29 13.38 -11.37 -18.06
CA THR A 29 12.37 -11.92 -17.13
C THR A 29 11.81 -10.83 -16.23
N TRP A 30 10.64 -11.08 -15.67
CA TRP A 30 10.00 -10.22 -14.69
C TRP A 30 10.15 -10.79 -13.29
N ARG A 31 10.30 -9.91 -12.30
CA ARG A 31 10.35 -10.22 -10.88
C ARG A 31 9.29 -9.42 -10.13
N ALA A 32 8.57 -10.07 -9.22
CA ALA A 32 7.67 -9.43 -8.28
C ALA A 32 8.10 -9.77 -6.84
N GLN A 33 8.17 -8.75 -6.00
CA GLN A 33 8.54 -8.89 -4.59
C GLN A 33 7.77 -7.87 -3.75
N TYR A 34 7.19 -8.29 -2.63
CA TYR A 34 6.65 -7.35 -1.66
C TYR A 34 7.78 -6.58 -0.98
N PRO A 35 7.58 -5.30 -0.62
CA PRO A 35 8.59 -4.49 0.03
C PRO A 35 9.21 -5.24 1.21
N GLU A 36 10.52 -5.44 1.14
CA GLU A 36 11.34 -6.09 2.18
C GLU A 36 11.01 -7.55 2.49
N ALA A 37 10.16 -8.20 1.68
CA ALA A 37 9.93 -9.64 1.80
C ALA A 37 11.20 -10.42 1.49
N ASP A 38 11.42 -11.53 2.20
CA ASP A 38 12.54 -12.45 1.98
C ASP A 38 12.36 -13.39 0.78
N TRP A 39 11.21 -13.30 0.11
CA TRP A 39 10.84 -14.11 -1.04
C TRP A 39 10.38 -13.25 -2.22
N TYR A 40 10.44 -13.85 -3.41
CA TYR A 40 9.99 -13.23 -4.66
C TYR A 40 9.56 -14.31 -5.66
N VAL A 41 8.85 -13.91 -6.70
CA VAL A 41 8.53 -14.78 -7.85
C VAL A 41 9.11 -14.20 -9.14
N THR A 42 9.42 -15.06 -10.09
CA THR A 42 9.89 -14.67 -11.43
C THR A 42 9.11 -15.36 -12.55
N ALA A 43 8.98 -14.69 -13.69
CA ALA A 43 8.34 -15.23 -14.88
C ALA A 43 8.79 -14.52 -16.16
N ASP A 44 8.69 -15.19 -17.30
CA ASP A 44 9.10 -14.63 -18.60
C ASP A 44 8.17 -13.52 -19.10
N THR A 45 6.94 -13.46 -18.59
CA THR A 45 5.97 -12.43 -18.95
C THR A 45 5.34 -11.85 -17.70
N LYS A 46 4.93 -10.58 -17.79
CA LYS A 46 4.21 -9.90 -16.71
C LYS A 46 2.90 -10.64 -16.33
N LYS A 47 2.16 -11.17 -17.31
CA LYS A 47 0.96 -11.96 -17.02
C LYS A 47 1.28 -13.22 -16.20
N ALA A 48 2.29 -13.99 -16.62
CA ALA A 48 2.69 -15.18 -15.89
C ALA A 48 3.25 -14.85 -14.49
N LEU A 49 3.84 -13.66 -14.33
CA LEU A 49 4.27 -13.14 -13.03
C LEU A 49 3.09 -12.89 -12.10
N ASP A 50 2.05 -12.22 -12.61
CA ASP A 50 0.84 -11.91 -11.83
C ASP A 50 0.14 -13.20 -11.39
N ASP A 51 0.02 -14.18 -12.30
CA ASP A 51 -0.55 -15.50 -12.01
C ASP A 51 0.27 -16.23 -10.92
N LYS A 52 1.60 -16.32 -11.07
CA LYS A 52 2.49 -16.94 -10.06
C LYS A 52 2.46 -16.23 -8.71
N LEU A 53 2.38 -14.90 -8.71
CA LEU A 53 2.31 -14.12 -7.48
C LEU A 53 1.01 -14.45 -6.72
N GLY A 54 -0.11 -14.54 -7.44
CA GLY A 54 -1.40 -14.93 -6.86
C GLY A 54 -1.40 -16.36 -6.28
N GLU A 55 -0.75 -17.29 -6.98
CA GLU A 55 -0.56 -18.68 -6.52
C GLU A 55 0.27 -18.73 -5.23
N GLU A 56 1.41 -18.02 -5.19
CA GLU A 56 2.30 -18.01 -4.01
C GLU A 56 1.64 -17.34 -2.80
N ILE A 57 0.90 -16.24 -3.00
CA ILE A 57 0.07 -15.62 -1.95
C ILE A 57 -0.93 -16.63 -1.39
N THR A 58 -1.61 -17.38 -2.27
CA THR A 58 -2.61 -18.38 -1.88
C THR A 58 -1.96 -19.54 -1.12
N ARG A 59 -0.82 -20.05 -1.59
CA ARG A 59 -0.05 -21.10 -0.92
C ARG A 59 0.33 -20.67 0.50
N ARG A 60 0.91 -19.47 0.65
CA ARG A 60 1.32 -18.92 1.95
C ARG A 60 0.16 -18.81 2.93
N ARG A 61 -0.97 -18.24 2.47
CA ARG A 61 -2.19 -18.15 3.29
C ARG A 61 -2.67 -19.52 3.77
N ASN A 62 -2.68 -20.52 2.88
CA ASN A 62 -3.10 -21.88 3.22
C ASN A 62 -2.13 -22.58 4.18
N ALA A 63 -0.85 -22.21 4.14
CA ALA A 63 0.17 -22.68 5.07
C ALA A 63 0.19 -21.92 6.42
N GLY A 64 -0.63 -20.88 6.57
CA GLY A 64 -0.58 -19.98 7.73
C GLY A 64 0.65 -19.07 7.76
N GLU A 65 1.36 -18.96 6.64
CA GLU A 65 2.49 -18.05 6.46
C GLU A 65 1.99 -16.64 6.14
N ASP A 66 2.79 -15.62 6.46
CA ASP A 66 2.53 -14.27 5.98
C ASP A 66 2.63 -14.21 4.46
N ALA A 67 1.50 -13.89 3.83
CA ALA A 67 1.35 -13.81 2.38
C ALA A 67 2.07 -12.61 1.75
N THR A 68 2.46 -11.62 2.55
CA THR A 68 3.26 -10.47 2.10
C THR A 68 4.73 -10.63 2.45
N GLY A 69 5.07 -11.56 3.36
CA GLY A 69 6.42 -11.69 3.94
C GLY A 69 6.97 -10.40 4.55
N THR A 70 6.09 -9.45 4.87
CA THR A 70 6.47 -8.08 5.20
C THR A 70 6.55 -7.92 6.72
N PRO A 71 7.59 -7.25 7.26
CA PRO A 71 7.71 -7.00 8.68
C PRO A 71 6.49 -6.27 9.28
N LEU A 72 6.08 -6.66 10.49
CA LEU A 72 4.92 -6.05 11.16
C LEU A 72 5.08 -4.54 11.38
N ASP A 73 6.31 -4.06 11.56
CA ASP A 73 6.70 -2.67 11.81
C ASP A 73 6.86 -1.82 10.53
N ILE A 74 6.54 -2.38 9.35
CA ILE A 74 6.80 -1.69 8.08
C ILE A 74 6.08 -0.33 7.98
N LEU A 75 4.92 -0.17 8.62
CA LEU A 75 4.20 1.09 8.62
C LEU A 75 4.99 2.17 9.38
N GLU A 76 5.48 1.86 10.57
CA GLU A 76 6.29 2.81 11.37
C GLU A 76 7.54 3.23 10.60
N ARG A 77 8.23 2.25 10.00
CA ARG A 77 9.44 2.49 9.20
C ARG A 77 9.13 3.32 7.95
N HIS A 78 8.04 3.02 7.26
CA HIS A 78 7.59 3.79 6.09
C HIS A 78 7.22 5.24 6.45
N LEU A 79 6.58 5.46 7.60
CA LEU A 79 6.24 6.81 8.07
C LEU A 79 7.50 7.62 8.45
N ALA A 80 8.56 6.98 8.91
CA ALA A 80 9.85 7.62 9.17
C ALA A 80 10.67 7.87 7.89
N GLN A 81 10.68 6.89 6.98
CA GLN A 81 11.38 6.95 5.70
C GLN A 81 10.56 6.22 4.63
N PRO A 82 10.13 6.91 3.55
CA PRO A 82 9.29 6.29 2.53
C PRO A 82 9.89 5.01 1.93
N ILE A 83 9.16 3.91 2.08
CA ILE A 83 9.47 2.62 1.47
C ILE A 83 8.63 2.45 0.19
N LEU A 84 9.29 2.20 -0.94
CA LEU A 84 8.62 1.99 -2.23
C LEU A 84 7.65 0.79 -2.15
N GLY A 85 6.42 0.97 -2.63
CA GLY A 85 5.39 -0.08 -2.60
C GLY A 85 4.62 -0.17 -1.29
N VAL A 86 4.97 0.62 -0.28
CA VAL A 86 4.19 0.79 0.95
C VAL A 86 3.44 2.11 0.87
N TYR A 87 2.17 2.10 1.24
CA TYR A 87 1.29 3.26 1.21
C TYR A 87 0.52 3.34 2.53
N ALA A 88 0.39 4.55 3.06
CA ALA A 88 -0.36 4.86 4.26
C ALA A 88 -1.40 5.95 3.97
N LEU A 89 -2.66 5.65 4.26
CA LEU A 89 -3.78 6.59 4.14
C LEU A 89 -4.43 6.77 5.51
N ASP A 90 -4.94 7.97 5.78
CA ASP A 90 -5.75 8.22 6.97
C ASP A 90 -6.91 7.19 7.07
N THR A 91 -7.07 6.56 8.23
CA THR A 91 -8.04 5.47 8.43
C THR A 91 -9.48 5.92 8.19
N GLU A 92 -9.83 7.15 8.59
CA GLU A 92 -11.19 7.68 8.40
C GLU A 92 -11.48 7.90 6.92
N LEU A 93 -10.53 8.49 6.20
CA LEU A 93 -10.62 8.66 4.75
C LEU A 93 -10.69 7.30 4.03
N PHE A 94 -9.85 6.34 4.39
CA PHE A 94 -9.87 5.01 3.82
C PHE A 94 -11.25 4.35 3.94
N ARG A 95 -11.84 4.37 5.15
CA ARG A 95 -13.17 3.80 5.41
C ARG A 95 -14.24 4.49 4.56
N TYR A 96 -14.22 5.82 4.52
CA TYR A 96 -15.14 6.60 3.70
C TYR A 96 -15.04 6.24 2.21
N LEU A 97 -13.83 6.21 1.64
CA LEU A 97 -13.63 5.92 0.22
C LEU A 97 -14.06 4.49 -0.14
N ARG A 98 -13.70 3.51 0.69
CA ARG A 98 -14.12 2.13 0.50
C ARG A 98 -15.65 1.99 0.51
N GLN A 99 -16.34 2.71 1.37
CA GLN A 99 -17.79 2.65 1.50
C GLN A 99 -18.53 3.42 0.40
N HIS A 100 -18.00 4.55 -0.07
CA HIS A 100 -18.77 5.50 -0.89
C HIS A 100 -18.22 5.76 -2.29
N LYS A 101 -16.93 5.51 -2.55
CA LYS A 101 -16.26 5.90 -3.81
C LYS A 101 -15.67 4.72 -4.58
N GLY A 102 -15.44 3.59 -3.90
CA GLY A 102 -14.96 2.36 -4.52
C GLY A 102 -13.44 2.26 -4.63
N VAL A 103 -12.98 1.18 -5.27
CA VAL A 103 -11.57 0.78 -5.27
C VAL A 103 -10.67 1.80 -5.96
N ALA A 104 -11.04 2.25 -7.16
CA ALA A 104 -10.20 3.16 -7.95
C ALA A 104 -9.94 4.50 -7.24
N GLU A 105 -10.94 5.06 -6.57
CA GLU A 105 -10.74 6.31 -5.81
C GLU A 105 -9.93 6.07 -4.53
N THR A 106 -10.11 4.92 -3.88
CA THR A 106 -9.29 4.53 -2.73
C THR A 106 -7.81 4.44 -3.11
N GLU A 107 -7.50 3.82 -4.25
CA GLU A 107 -6.13 3.69 -4.76
C GLU A 107 -5.51 5.05 -5.09
N ARG A 108 -6.26 5.94 -5.76
CA ARG A 108 -5.80 7.32 -6.01
C ARG A 108 -5.52 8.07 -4.72
N ALA A 109 -6.32 7.86 -3.68
CA ALA A 109 -6.13 8.53 -2.40
C ALA A 109 -4.87 8.06 -1.67
N PHE A 110 -4.53 6.77 -1.76
CA PHE A 110 -3.23 6.28 -1.29
C PHE A 110 -2.07 6.98 -2.01
N GLU A 111 -2.12 7.07 -3.33
CA GLU A 111 -1.08 7.73 -4.13
C GLU A 111 -0.99 9.24 -3.85
N GLU A 112 -2.13 9.90 -3.63
CA GLU A 112 -2.19 11.29 -3.20
C GLU A 112 -1.56 11.50 -1.81
N ALA A 113 -1.90 10.63 -0.85
CA ALA A 113 -1.35 10.69 0.49
C ALA A 113 0.18 10.56 0.48
N GLU A 114 0.73 9.62 -0.30
CA GLU A 114 2.20 9.49 -0.44
C GLU A 114 2.84 10.72 -1.08
N ARG A 115 2.23 11.27 -2.14
CA ARG A 115 2.75 12.46 -2.80
C ARG A 115 2.79 13.66 -1.85
N ARG A 116 1.74 13.85 -1.06
CA ARG A 116 1.66 14.91 -0.06
C ARG A 116 2.63 14.69 1.09
N ARG A 117 2.77 13.45 1.57
CA ARG A 117 3.73 13.11 2.62
C ARG A 117 5.16 13.42 2.21
N ALA A 118 5.53 13.15 0.96
CA ALA A 118 6.85 13.51 0.42
C ALA A 118 7.12 15.03 0.43
N LEU A 119 6.07 15.85 0.50
CA LEU A 119 6.12 17.31 0.61
C LEU A 119 5.89 17.81 2.06
N GLY A 120 5.82 16.92 3.05
CA GLY A 120 5.51 17.27 4.44
C GLY A 120 4.05 17.66 4.68
N GLN A 121 3.14 17.30 3.76
CA GLN A 121 1.72 17.62 3.83
C GLN A 121 0.89 16.40 4.27
N THR A 122 -0.28 16.64 4.85
CA THR A 122 -1.25 15.61 5.22
C THR A 122 -2.31 15.40 4.15
N TYR A 123 -2.96 14.24 4.18
CA TYR A 123 -4.16 13.97 3.42
C TYR A 123 -5.19 13.22 4.27
N THR A 124 -6.11 13.98 4.85
CA THR A 124 -7.17 13.47 5.75
C THR A 124 -8.53 13.50 5.06
N LYS A 125 -9.54 12.92 5.71
CA LYS A 125 -10.93 13.02 5.22
C LYS A 125 -11.40 14.46 5.08
N ALA A 126 -11.04 15.33 6.01
CA ALA A 126 -11.40 16.75 5.96
C ALA A 126 -10.78 17.45 4.74
N ASP A 127 -9.54 17.12 4.39
CA ASP A 127 -8.88 17.66 3.19
C ASP A 127 -9.58 17.19 1.92
N TYR A 128 -9.91 15.89 1.85
CA TYR A 128 -10.66 15.31 0.74
C TYR A 128 -12.03 15.98 0.54
N ASP A 129 -12.81 16.14 1.61
CA ASP A 129 -14.15 16.73 1.54
C ASP A 129 -14.11 18.21 1.11
N ARG A 130 -13.13 18.97 1.62
CA ARG A 130 -12.90 20.36 1.22
C ARG A 130 -12.61 20.47 -0.28
N GLU A 131 -11.72 19.63 -0.80
CA GLU A 131 -11.36 19.62 -2.21
C GLU A 131 -12.51 19.14 -3.11
N ALA A 132 -13.33 18.20 -2.64
CA ALA A 132 -14.52 17.76 -3.36
C ALA A 132 -15.53 18.91 -3.51
N ALA A 133 -15.81 19.65 -2.43
CA ALA A 133 -16.70 20.81 -2.46
C ALA A 133 -16.20 21.91 -3.42
N GLU A 134 -14.89 22.17 -3.44
CA GLU A 134 -14.28 23.14 -4.36
C GLU A 134 -14.37 22.71 -5.84
N ARG A 135 -14.37 21.40 -6.13
CA ARG A 135 -14.53 20.89 -7.50
C ARG A 135 -15.96 21.05 -7.98
N ASP A 136 -16.93 20.80 -7.10
CA ASP A 136 -18.36 20.94 -7.42
C ASP A 136 -18.70 22.42 -7.66
N HIS A 137 -18.17 23.34 -6.83
CA HIS A 137 -18.35 24.78 -7.03
C HIS A 137 -17.71 25.31 -8.33
N ARG A 138 -16.64 24.67 -8.84
CA ARG A 138 -16.00 25.05 -10.11
C ARG A 138 -16.72 24.51 -11.35
N ARG A 139 -17.66 23.58 -11.17
CA ARG A 139 -18.43 22.95 -12.25
C ARG A 139 -19.86 23.48 -12.38
N GLY A 140 -20.36 24.20 -11.38
CA GLY A 140 -21.63 24.95 -11.41
C GLY A 140 -21.43 26.36 -11.95
#